data_AF-A0A263D9J4-F1
#
_entry.id   AF-A0A263D9J4-F1
#
_cell.length_a   1.000
_cell.length_b   1.000
_cell.length_c   1.000
_cell.angle_alpha   90.00
_cell.angle_beta   90.00
_cell.angle_gamma   90.00
#
_symmetry.space_group_name_H-M   'P 1'
#
loop_
_entity.id
_entity.type
_entity.pdbx_description
1 polymer ?
#
loop_
_entity_poly.entity_id
_entity_poly.type
_entity_poly.pdbx_seq_one_letter_code
_entity_poly.pdbx_strand_id
1 'polypeptide(L)' 'MITNHGIATDAWAAIDGDCPISGELVGEEGQLELGVRTASLHLVCSESGLRNLVAVATEVLDEMDHART' A
#
# COMPACT_ATOMS: atom_id res chain seq x y z
N MET A 1 -2.33 -12.07 -3.82
CA MET A 1 -3.66 -12.33 -4.40
C MET A 1 -4.51 -13.03 -3.36
N ILE A 2 -5.63 -12.42 -2.96
CA ILE A 2 -6.54 -13.04 -1.99
C ILE A 2 -7.48 -13.96 -2.76
N THR A 3 -7.72 -15.16 -2.24
CA THR A 3 -8.69 -16.10 -2.84
C THR A 3 -9.77 -16.45 -1.83
N ASN A 4 -11.03 -16.40 -2.25
CA ASN A 4 -12.19 -16.80 -1.46
C ASN A 4 -12.94 -17.88 -2.25
N HIS A 5 -13.03 -19.10 -1.71
CA HIS A 5 -13.62 -20.26 -2.40
C HIS A 5 -13.04 -20.51 -3.82
N GLY A 6 -11.74 -20.24 -4.02
CA GLY A 6 -11.07 -20.43 -5.32
C GLY A 6 -11.29 -19.30 -6.33
N ILE A 7 -12.01 -18.24 -5.95
CA ILE A 7 -12.16 -17.02 -6.76
C ILE A 7 -11.08 -16.04 -6.33
N ALA A 8 -10.27 -15.58 -7.28
CA ALA A 8 -9.35 -14.48 -7.06
C ALA A 8 -10.17 -13.20 -6.79
N THR A 9 -9.99 -12.63 -5.61
CA THR A 9 -10.62 -11.38 -5.21
C THR A 9 -9.56 -10.32 -5.03
N ASP A 10 -9.80 -9.15 -5.62
CA ASP A 10 -8.97 -7.99 -5.38
C ASP A 10 -9.35 -7.36 -4.04
N ALA A 11 -8.36 -7.10 -3.20
CA ALA A 11 -8.50 -6.27 -2.02
C ALA A 11 -7.79 -4.96 -2.29
N TRP A 12 -8.50 -3.87 -2.03
CA TRP A 12 -8.00 -2.52 -2.20
C TRP A 12 -8.41 -1.69 -0.99
N ALA A 13 -7.54 -0.75 -0.62
CA ALA A 13 -7.83 0.28 0.37
C ALA A 13 -7.82 1.64 -0.34
N ALA A 14 -8.81 2.48 -0.09
CA ALA A 14 -8.74 3.88 -0.48
C ALA A 14 -7.79 4.61 0.48
N ILE A 15 -6.77 5.28 -0.07
CA ILE A 15 -5.86 6.12 0.69
C ILE A 15 -6.21 7.57 0.35
N ASP A 16 -6.95 8.22 1.24
CA ASP A 16 -7.24 9.66 1.22
C ASP A 16 -6.57 10.37 2.41
N GLY A 17 -6.85 11.66 2.60
CA GLY A 17 -6.23 12.47 3.65
C GLY A 17 -6.54 12.01 5.08
N ASP A 18 -7.58 11.20 5.28
CA ASP A 18 -8.00 10.68 6.58
C ASP A 18 -7.67 9.19 6.78
N CYS A 19 -7.15 8.52 5.75
CA CYS A 19 -6.76 7.13 5.83
C CYS A 19 -5.47 6.98 6.66
N PRO A 20 -5.51 6.35 7.85
CA PRO A 20 -4.31 6.16 8.64
C PRO A 20 -3.40 5.15 7.94
N ILE A 21 -2.12 5.52 7.83
CA ILE A 21 -1.06 4.67 7.32
C ILE A 21 -0.02 4.54 8.43
N SER A 22 0.25 3.30 8.84
CA SER A 22 1.33 3.00 9.78
C SER A 22 2.26 1.94 9.22
N GLY A 23 3.48 1.90 9.73
CA GLY A 23 4.45 0.89 9.33
C GLY A 23 5.39 0.53 10.46
N GLU A 24 5.84 -0.72 10.44
CA GLU A 24 6.87 -1.23 11.36
C GLU A 24 7.84 -2.16 10.63
N LEU A 25 9.03 -2.34 11.20
CA LEU A 25 10.01 -3.32 10.75
C LEU A 25 9.86 -4.58 11.60
N VAL A 26 9.56 -5.72 10.97
CA VAL A 26 9.45 -7.02 11.63
C VAL A 26 10.50 -7.95 11.04
N GLY A 27 11.60 -8.13 11.76
CA GLY A 27 12.77 -8.83 11.23
C GLY A 27 13.42 -8.03 10.09
N GLU A 28 13.42 -8.59 8.89
CA GLU A 28 13.96 -7.96 7.67
C GLU A 28 12.86 -7.43 6.74
N GLU A 29 11.59 -7.52 7.16
CA GLU A 29 10.43 -7.13 6.35
C GLU A 29 9.78 -5.86 6.90
N GLY A 30 9.44 -4.94 6.00
CA GLY A 30 8.58 -3.81 6.31
C GLY A 30 7.12 -4.25 6.26
N GLN A 31 6.38 -4.04 7.34
CA GLN A 31 4.94 -4.26 7.39
C GLN A 31 4.22 -2.92 7.43
N LEU A 32 3.37 -2.66 6.43
CA LEU A 32 2.54 -1.46 6.36
C LEU A 32 1.08 -1.85 6.62
N GLU A 33 0.38 -1.02 7.38
CA GLU A 33 -1.06 -1.11 7.61
C GLU A 33 -1.74 0.14 7.03
N LEU A 34 -2.73 -0.08 6.18
CA LEU A 34 -3.57 0.93 5.56
C LEU A 34 -4.99 0.81 6.11
N GLY A 35 -5.50 1.84 6.76
CA GLY A 35 -6.84 1.86 7.36
C GLY A 35 -6.86 1.54 8.86
N VAL A 36 -8.05 1.30 9.40
CA VAL A 36 -8.26 1.02 10.83
C VAL A 36 -8.64 -0.42 11.07
N ARG A 37 -8.42 -0.92 12.30
CA ARG A 37 -8.57 -2.32 12.73
C ARG A 37 -9.85 -3.07 12.29
N THR A 38 -10.93 -2.40 11.92
CA THR A 38 -12.16 -3.03 11.41
C THR A 38 -12.09 -3.41 9.92
N ALA A 39 -11.22 -2.74 9.15
CA ALA A 39 -10.96 -3.00 7.74
C ALA A 39 -9.58 -2.40 7.39
N SER A 40 -8.53 -3.20 7.48
CA SER A 40 -7.17 -2.81 7.14
C SER A 40 -6.61 -3.66 6.01
N LEU A 41 -5.81 -3.04 5.16
CA LEU A 41 -4.98 -3.74 4.18
C LEU A 41 -3.55 -3.76 4.71
N HIS A 42 -3.00 -4.96 4.88
CA HIS A 42 -1.62 -5.16 5.32
C HIS A 42 -0.73 -5.49 4.13
N LEU A 43 0.39 -4.78 4.00
CA LEU A 43 1.42 -5.04 3.01
C LEU A 43 2.68 -5.52 3.73
N VAL A 44 3.19 -6.68 3.35
CA VAL A 44 4.49 -7.18 3.80
C VAL A 44 5.46 -7.06 2.64
N CYS A 45 6.52 -6.31 2.84
CA CYS A 45 7.45 -5.92 1.80
C CYS A 45 8.89 -6.26 2.21
N SER A 46 9.66 -6.85 1.30
CA SER A 46 11.11 -6.80 1.39
C SER A 46 11.61 -5.36 1.18
N GLU A 47 12.88 -5.09 1.51
CA GLU A 47 13.50 -3.79 1.22
C GLU A 47 13.37 -3.42 -0.28
N SER A 48 13.70 -4.35 -1.19
CA SER A 48 13.61 -4.12 -2.63
C SER A 48 12.17 -3.87 -3.09
N GLY A 49 11.19 -4.60 -2.54
CA GLY A 49 9.78 -4.40 -2.82
C GLY A 49 9.28 -3.04 -2.36
N LEU A 50 9.68 -2.61 -1.16
CA LEU A 50 9.32 -1.30 -0.61
C LEU A 50 9.96 -0.16 -1.40
N ARG A 51 11.23 -0.29 -1.81
CA ARG A 51 11.89 0.69 -2.69
C ARG A 51 11.15 0.83 -4.03
N ASN A 52 10.73 -0.28 -4.62
CA ASN A 52 9.96 -0.26 -5.86
C ASN A 52 8.59 0.41 -5.66
N LEU A 53 7.89 0.12 -4.56
CA LEU A 53 6.62 0.77 -4.22
C LEU A 53 6.78 2.30 -4.09
N VAL A 54 7.82 2.76 -3.39
CA VAL A 54 8.10 4.20 -3.23
C VAL A 54 8.42 4.86 -4.56
N ALA A 55 9.22 4.21 -5.41
CA ALA A 55 9.57 4.74 -6.73
C ALA A 55 8.32 4.96 -7.59
N VAL A 56 7.47 3.93 -7.72
CA VAL A 56 6.22 4.03 -8.50
C VAL A 56 5.26 5.05 -7.89
N ALA A 57 5.13 5.09 -6.56
CA ALA A 57 4.27 6.09 -5.90
C ALA A 57 4.76 7.52 -6.15
N THR A 58 6.08 7.73 -6.20
CA THR A 58 6.68 9.04 -6.52
C THR A 58 6.41 9.43 -7.96
N GLU A 59 6.62 8.52 -8.91
CA GLU A 59 6.34 8.76 -10.33
C GLU A 59 4.87 9.15 -10.56
N VAL A 60 3.93 8.43 -9.94
CA VAL A 60 2.50 8.73 -10.04
C VAL A 60 2.17 10.09 -9.39
N LEU A 61 2.78 10.41 -8.25
CA LEU A 61 2.59 11.72 -7.60
C LEU A 61 3.09 12.86 -8.50
N ASP A 62 4.27 12.71 -9.10
CA ASP A 62 4.80 13.68 -10.04
C ASP A 62 3.83 13.88 -11.22
N GLU A 63 3.31 12.81 -11.82
CA GLU A 63 2.30 12.91 -12.89
C GLU A 63 1.04 13.65 -12.44
N MET A 64 0.55 13.39 -11.22
CA MET A 64 -0.61 14.08 -10.65
C MET A 64 -0.38 15.58 -10.48
N ASP A 65 0.83 15.99 -10.08
CA ASP A 65 1.18 17.39 -9.93
C ASP A 65 1.26 18.10 -11.28
N HIS A 66 1.85 17.45 -12.30
CA HIS A 66 1.90 17.99 -13.66
C HIS A 66 0.53 18.09 -14.32
N ALA A 67 -0.39 17.17 -14.05
CA ALA A 67 -1.74 17.19 -14.60
C ALA A 67 -2.63 18.32 -14.04
N ARG A 68 -2.21 18.98 -12.95
CA ARG A 68 -2.94 20.08 -12.29
C ARG A 68 -2.55 21.47 -12.80
N THR A 69 -1.49 21.57 -13.60
CA THR A 69 -1.04 22.79 -14.31
C THR A 69 -1.69 22.94 -15.67
#